data_AF-A0A6P2D2A9-F1
#
_entry.id   AF-A0A6P2D2A9-F1
#
_cell.length_a   1.000
_cell.length_b   1.000
_cell.length_c   1.000
_cell.angle_alpha   90.00
_cell.angle_beta   90.00
_cell.angle_gamma   90.00
#
_symmetry.space_group_name_H-M   'P 1'
#
loop_
_entity.id
_entity.type
_entity.pdbx_description
1 polymer ?
#
loop_
_entity_poly.entity_id
_entity_poly.type
_entity_poly.pdbx_seq_one_letter_code
_entity_poly.pdbx_strand_id
1 'polypeptide(L)'
;MTSDLLKKLRTAERGRKADAEARYAAAVREAAEGKDLDPDDVLELLLELGRGADQFAADTQVIADRMALQAKFDTVPALKAELANYEKETADRIAAFKPIETEYYQRMRYLQFHRDRVEKQIREAEGAKQELHRSCRDPELLARAQTIRGAIDDVYQQQQQWKKKIDDNRAALETATIRNERTNTGLYAEDIANARFRLDNATSKLAEVNAQMARLVAAMEANDEAMRQV
;
A
#
# COMPACT_ATOMS: atom_id res chain seq x y z
N MET A 1 -3.60 -80.25 -44.12
CA MET A 1 -4.02 -78.97 -44.76
C MET A 1 -4.86 -78.06 -43.86
N THR A 2 -5.59 -78.58 -42.87
CA THR A 2 -6.44 -77.80 -41.93
C THR A 2 -5.67 -76.89 -40.96
N SER A 3 -4.42 -77.20 -40.62
CA SER A 3 -3.60 -76.42 -39.67
C SER A 3 -3.12 -75.07 -40.21
N ASP A 4 -2.89 -74.94 -41.52
CA ASP A 4 -2.36 -73.72 -42.15
C ASP A 4 -3.45 -72.66 -42.39
N LEU A 5 -4.67 -73.11 -42.73
CA LEU A 5 -5.87 -72.27 -42.82
C LEU A 5 -6.25 -71.67 -41.46
N LEU A 6 -6.22 -72.46 -40.38
CA LEU A 6 -6.51 -71.96 -39.02
C LEU A 6 -5.49 -70.91 -38.55
N LYS A 7 -4.22 -71.06 -38.92
CA LYS A 7 -3.19 -70.05 -38.63
C LYS A 7 -3.43 -68.74 -39.40
N LYS A 8 -3.68 -68.82 -40.70
CA LYS A 8 -3.99 -67.64 -41.54
C LYS A 8 -5.24 -66.90 -41.05
N LEU A 9 -6.26 -67.64 -40.66
CA LEU A 9 -7.51 -67.09 -40.15
C LEU A 9 -7.30 -66.37 -38.80
N ARG A 10 -6.53 -66.96 -37.88
CA ARG A 10 -6.16 -66.31 -36.60
C ARG A 10 -5.33 -65.04 -36.79
N THR A 11 -4.39 -65.03 -37.74
CA THR A 11 -3.60 -63.82 -38.02
C THR A 11 -4.46 -62.72 -38.61
N ALA A 12 -5.37 -63.05 -39.53
CA ALA A 12 -6.31 -62.09 -40.12
C ALA A 12 -7.33 -61.55 -39.11
N GLU A 13 -7.79 -62.36 -38.15
CA GLU A 13 -8.65 -61.88 -37.06
C GLU A 13 -7.90 -60.97 -36.07
N ARG A 14 -6.65 -61.30 -35.74
CA ARG A 14 -5.82 -60.42 -34.91
C ARG A 14 -5.57 -59.06 -35.58
N GLY A 15 -5.34 -59.06 -36.89
CA GLY A 15 -5.21 -57.84 -37.69
C GLY A 15 -6.48 -57.00 -37.63
N ARG A 16 -7.63 -57.59 -37.97
CA ARG A 16 -8.93 -56.91 -37.90
C ARG A 16 -9.25 -56.34 -36.53
N LYS A 17 -8.96 -57.09 -35.46
CA LYS A 17 -9.16 -56.62 -34.08
C LYS A 17 -8.24 -55.44 -33.75
N ALA A 18 -6.97 -55.49 -34.12
CA ALA A 18 -6.04 -54.38 -33.91
C ALA A 18 -6.47 -53.12 -34.69
N ASP A 19 -6.94 -53.28 -35.91
CA ASP A 19 -7.45 -52.19 -36.74
C ASP A 19 -8.73 -51.57 -36.14
N ALA A 20 -9.65 -52.40 -35.63
CA ALA A 20 -10.84 -51.94 -34.90
C ALA A 20 -10.47 -51.20 -33.60
N GLU A 21 -9.51 -51.71 -32.82
CA GLU A 21 -9.02 -51.02 -31.62
C GLU A 21 -8.37 -49.66 -31.94
N ALA A 22 -7.62 -49.57 -33.05
CA ALA A 22 -7.05 -48.31 -33.52
C ALA A 22 -8.12 -47.31 -33.95
N ARG A 23 -9.13 -47.75 -34.71
CA ARG A 23 -10.30 -46.93 -35.09
C ARG A 23 -11.06 -46.44 -33.86
N TYR A 24 -11.24 -47.30 -32.85
CA TYR A 24 -11.90 -46.92 -31.61
C TYR A 24 -11.11 -45.88 -30.84
N ALA A 25 -9.79 -46.04 -30.71
CA ALA A 25 -8.95 -45.05 -30.05
C ALA A 25 -8.96 -43.69 -30.79
N ALA A 26 -9.04 -43.71 -32.12
CA ALA A 26 -9.19 -42.50 -32.92
C ALA A 26 -10.56 -41.83 -32.67
N ALA A 27 -11.66 -42.59 -32.72
CA ALA A 27 -13.00 -42.08 -32.46
C ALA A 27 -13.13 -41.48 -31.05
N VAL A 28 -12.62 -42.16 -30.01
CA VAL A 28 -12.57 -41.65 -28.64
C VAL A 28 -11.81 -40.32 -28.57
N ARG A 29 -10.69 -40.20 -29.29
CA ARG A 29 -9.91 -38.97 -29.33
C ARG A 29 -10.62 -37.84 -30.06
N GLU A 30 -11.26 -38.12 -31.18
CA GLU A 30 -12.04 -37.15 -31.94
C GLU A 30 -13.25 -36.65 -31.16
N ALA A 31 -13.96 -37.56 -30.46
CA ALA A 31 -15.01 -37.19 -29.53
C ALA A 31 -14.48 -36.31 -28.38
N ALA A 32 -13.31 -36.63 -27.82
CA ALA A 32 -12.68 -35.85 -26.76
C ALA A 32 -12.22 -34.46 -27.22
N GLU A 33 -11.90 -34.32 -28.51
CA GLU A 33 -11.64 -33.03 -29.18
C GLU A 33 -12.92 -32.24 -29.46
N GLY A 34 -14.11 -32.80 -29.18
CA GLY A 34 -15.41 -32.20 -29.43
C GLY A 34 -15.84 -32.26 -30.90
N LYS A 35 -15.26 -33.16 -31.69
CA LYS A 35 -15.70 -33.39 -33.08
C LYS A 35 -17.00 -34.18 -33.09
N ASP A 36 -17.85 -33.84 -34.04
CA ASP A 36 -19.10 -34.56 -34.26
C ASP A 36 -18.81 -35.87 -35.00
N LEU A 37 -19.24 -36.99 -34.42
CA LEU A 37 -19.04 -38.33 -34.96
C LEU A 37 -20.37 -38.88 -35.45
N ASP A 38 -20.33 -39.64 -36.55
CA ASP A 38 -21.52 -40.36 -37.01
C ASP A 38 -21.94 -41.41 -35.97
N PRO A 39 -23.14 -41.33 -35.39
CA PRO A 39 -23.60 -42.28 -34.38
C PRO A 39 -23.65 -43.72 -34.88
N ASP A 40 -23.94 -43.93 -36.17
CA ASP A 40 -24.06 -45.27 -36.75
C ASP A 40 -22.68 -45.94 -36.86
N ASP A 41 -21.66 -45.19 -37.28
CA ASP A 41 -20.27 -45.66 -37.36
C ASP A 41 -19.72 -46.00 -35.97
N VAL A 42 -20.02 -45.17 -34.97
CA VAL A 42 -19.62 -45.41 -33.58
C VAL A 42 -20.33 -46.64 -33.03
N LEU A 43 -21.62 -46.82 -33.30
CA LEU A 43 -22.38 -47.98 -32.84
C LEU A 43 -21.83 -49.29 -33.45
N GLU A 44 -21.54 -49.30 -34.76
CA GLU A 44 -20.95 -50.46 -35.44
C GLU A 44 -19.58 -50.83 -34.84
N LEU A 45 -18.74 -49.83 -34.59
CA LEU A 45 -17.41 -50.02 -34.01
C LEU A 45 -17.46 -50.54 -32.55
N LEU A 46 -18.43 -50.07 -31.76
CA LEU A 46 -18.67 -50.56 -30.40
C LEU A 46 -19.12 -52.02 -30.40
N LEU A 47 -20.01 -52.39 -31.33
CA LEU A 47 -20.47 -53.76 -31.49
C LEU A 47 -19.33 -54.68 -31.96
N GLU A 48 -18.50 -54.24 -32.91
CA GLU A 48 -17.33 -54.99 -33.40
C GLU A 48 -16.34 -55.33 -32.28
N LEU A 49 -16.19 -54.43 -31.29
CA LEU A 49 -15.29 -54.59 -30.15
C LEU A 49 -15.93 -55.15 -28.88
N GLY A 50 -17.25 -55.34 -28.88
CA GLY A 50 -18.00 -55.77 -27.69
C GLY A 50 -17.98 -54.75 -26.56
N ARG A 51 -17.97 -53.44 -26.88
CA ARG A 51 -17.97 -52.34 -25.91
C ARG A 51 -19.34 -51.67 -25.84
N GLY A 52 -19.67 -51.10 -24.68
CA GLY A 52 -20.89 -50.32 -24.47
C GLY A 52 -20.68 -48.82 -24.66
N ALA A 53 -21.77 -48.09 -24.88
CA ALA A 53 -21.75 -46.62 -24.96
C ALA A 53 -21.21 -45.96 -23.68
N ASP A 54 -21.51 -46.52 -22.51
CA ASP A 54 -20.97 -46.04 -21.22
C ASP A 54 -19.45 -46.13 -21.16
N GLN A 55 -18.87 -47.20 -21.72
CA GLN A 55 -17.42 -47.37 -21.80
C GLN A 55 -16.80 -46.36 -22.75
N PHE A 56 -17.44 -46.09 -23.89
CA PHE A 56 -16.99 -45.07 -24.84
C PHE A 56 -17.02 -43.68 -24.23
N ALA A 57 -18.09 -43.32 -23.52
CA ALA A 57 -18.21 -42.05 -22.82
C ALA A 57 -17.13 -41.90 -21.73
N ALA A 58 -16.88 -42.95 -20.94
CA ALA A 58 -15.83 -42.95 -19.93
C ALA A 58 -14.43 -42.79 -20.53
N ASP A 59 -14.11 -43.55 -21.58
CA ASP A 59 -12.82 -43.48 -22.27
C ASP A 59 -12.63 -42.08 -22.91
N THR A 60 -13.68 -41.50 -23.50
CA THR A 60 -13.68 -40.15 -24.08
C THR A 60 -13.39 -39.09 -23.02
N GLN A 61 -14.04 -39.17 -21.86
CA GLN A 61 -13.80 -38.25 -20.76
C GLN A 61 -12.35 -38.32 -20.26
N VAL A 62 -11.79 -39.53 -20.13
CA VAL A 62 -10.38 -39.71 -19.72
C VAL A 62 -9.42 -39.05 -20.70
N ILE A 63 -9.65 -39.17 -22.01
CA ILE A 63 -8.81 -38.52 -23.02
C ILE A 63 -8.99 -37.00 -22.97
N ALA A 64 -10.22 -36.50 -22.84
CA ALA A 64 -10.48 -35.06 -22.72
C ALA A 64 -9.77 -34.45 -21.50
N ASP A 65 -9.88 -35.09 -20.33
CA ASP A 65 -9.19 -34.68 -19.10
C ASP A 65 -7.67 -34.67 -19.29
N ARG A 66 -7.13 -35.70 -19.94
CA ARG A 66 -5.69 -35.79 -20.22
C ARG A 66 -5.21 -34.69 -21.15
N MET A 67 -5.99 -34.35 -22.18
CA MET A 67 -5.66 -33.24 -23.10
C MET A 67 -5.67 -31.90 -22.36
N ALA A 68 -6.66 -31.67 -21.49
CA ALA A 68 -6.72 -30.47 -20.67
C ALA A 68 -5.52 -30.37 -19.69
N LEU A 69 -5.11 -31.50 -19.09
CA LEU A 69 -3.92 -31.56 -18.24
C LEU A 69 -2.62 -31.32 -19.02
N GLN A 70 -2.50 -31.88 -20.23
CA GLN A 70 -1.34 -31.67 -21.09
C GLN A 70 -1.21 -30.20 -21.48
N ALA A 71 -2.31 -29.55 -21.88
CA ALA A 71 -2.30 -28.12 -22.21
C ALA A 71 -1.82 -27.26 -21.04
N LYS A 72 -2.23 -27.59 -19.81
CA LYS A 72 -1.70 -26.92 -18.60
C LYS A 72 -0.21 -27.21 -18.40
N PHE A 73 0.21 -28.47 -18.53
CA PHE A 73 1.61 -28.86 -18.38
C PHE A 73 2.53 -28.15 -19.39
N ASP A 74 2.08 -27.98 -20.63
CA ASP A 74 2.84 -27.33 -21.69
C ASP A 74 3.08 -25.83 -21.41
N THR A 75 2.30 -25.21 -20.51
CA THR A 75 2.55 -23.82 -20.04
C THR A 75 3.67 -23.71 -19.00
N VAL A 76 4.05 -24.81 -18.33
CA VAL A 76 5.02 -24.80 -17.23
C VAL A 76 6.38 -24.19 -17.61
N PRO A 77 6.98 -24.49 -18.78
CA PRO A 77 8.26 -23.89 -19.17
C PRO A 77 8.19 -22.36 -19.30
N ALA A 78 7.11 -21.84 -19.88
CA ALA A 78 6.91 -20.39 -20.03
C ALA A 78 6.75 -19.70 -18.66
N LEU A 79 5.91 -20.27 -17.79
CA LEU A 79 5.71 -19.75 -16.42
C LEU A 79 7.01 -19.79 -15.59
N LYS A 80 7.83 -20.83 -15.73
CA LYS A 80 9.14 -20.91 -15.06
C LYS A 80 10.11 -19.84 -15.56
N ALA A 81 10.12 -19.58 -16.87
CA ALA A 81 10.95 -18.52 -17.43
C ALA A 81 10.51 -17.13 -16.95
N GLU A 82 9.20 -16.90 -16.89
CA GLU A 82 8.62 -15.65 -16.37
C GLU A 82 8.95 -15.46 -14.88
N LEU A 83 8.79 -16.51 -14.06
CA LEU A 83 9.17 -16.49 -12.65
C LEU A 83 10.65 -16.14 -12.47
N ALA A 84 11.55 -16.79 -13.21
CA ALA A 84 12.98 -16.53 -13.14
C ALA A 84 13.33 -15.07 -13.51
N ASN A 85 12.61 -14.47 -14.47
CA ASN A 85 12.77 -13.07 -14.82
C ASN A 85 12.34 -12.15 -13.68
N TYR A 86 11.19 -12.40 -13.04
CA TYR A 86 10.74 -11.59 -11.90
C TYR A 86 11.67 -11.75 -10.68
N GLU A 87 12.17 -12.96 -10.42
CA GLU A 87 13.14 -13.20 -9.34
C GLU A 87 14.43 -12.42 -9.58
N LYS A 88 14.93 -12.42 -10.82
CA LYS A 88 16.12 -11.64 -11.21
C LYS A 88 15.88 -10.14 -11.05
N GLU A 89 14.78 -9.62 -11.58
CA GLU A 89 14.46 -8.19 -11.47
C GLU A 89 14.30 -7.76 -10.01
N THR A 90 13.70 -8.61 -9.18
CA THR A 90 13.58 -8.37 -7.74
C THR A 90 14.95 -8.31 -7.07
N ALA A 91 15.84 -9.25 -7.37
CA ALA A 91 17.20 -9.27 -6.83
C ALA A 91 18.00 -8.02 -7.25
N ASP A 92 17.89 -7.62 -8.52
CA ASP A 92 18.56 -6.42 -9.05
C ASP A 92 18.06 -5.14 -8.35
N ARG A 93 16.73 -5.02 -8.15
CA ARG A 93 16.13 -3.88 -7.44
C ARG A 93 16.55 -3.83 -5.97
N ILE A 94 16.60 -4.98 -5.27
CA ILE A 94 17.09 -5.04 -3.88
C ILE A 94 18.56 -4.63 -3.80
N ALA A 95 19.39 -5.12 -4.71
CA ALA A 95 20.81 -4.77 -4.77
C ALA A 95 21.02 -3.27 -5.02
N ALA A 96 20.21 -2.66 -5.89
CA ALA A 96 20.27 -1.23 -6.17
C ALA A 96 19.78 -0.36 -4.99
N PHE A 97 18.85 -0.85 -4.17
CA PHE A 97 18.31 -0.11 -3.02
C PHE A 97 19.28 -0.04 -1.84
N LYS A 98 20.02 -1.13 -1.57
CA LYS A 98 20.93 -1.25 -0.43
C LYS A 98 21.97 -0.11 -0.29
N PRO A 99 22.65 0.37 -1.34
CA PRO A 99 23.58 1.51 -1.21
C PRO A 99 22.85 2.81 -0.87
N ILE A 100 21.65 3.04 -1.43
CA ILE A 100 20.83 4.23 -1.14
C ILE A 100 20.41 4.23 0.33
N GLU A 101 19.95 3.08 0.84
CA GLU A 101 19.61 2.90 2.24
C GLU A 101 20.81 3.18 3.16
N THR A 102 21.99 2.67 2.79
CA THR A 102 23.24 2.90 3.53
C THR A 102 23.59 4.38 3.58
N GLU A 103 23.55 5.07 2.45
CA GLU A 103 23.82 6.51 2.37
C GLU A 103 22.82 7.31 3.20
N TYR A 104 21.53 6.97 3.12
CA TYR A 104 20.47 7.58 3.92
C TYR A 104 20.77 7.47 5.42
N TYR A 105 21.08 6.26 5.93
CA TYR A 105 21.39 6.09 7.34
C TYR A 105 22.65 6.83 7.78
N GLN A 106 23.69 6.90 6.93
CA GLN A 106 24.90 7.65 7.23
C GLN A 106 24.62 9.16 7.36
N ARG A 107 23.87 9.73 6.40
CA ARG A 107 23.46 11.14 6.44
C ARG A 107 22.58 11.43 7.66
N MET A 108 21.61 10.56 7.94
CA MET A 108 20.73 10.72 9.09
C MET A 108 21.49 10.64 10.42
N ARG A 109 22.44 9.71 10.56
CA ARG A 109 23.29 9.61 11.76
C ARG A 109 24.13 10.87 11.97
N TYR A 110 24.70 11.43 10.90
CA TYR A 110 25.44 12.69 10.96
C TYR A 110 24.54 13.82 11.46
N LEU A 111 23.36 13.99 10.86
CA LEU A 111 22.41 15.03 11.26
C LEU A 111 21.92 14.85 12.70
N GLN A 112 21.64 13.61 13.13
CA GLN A 112 21.27 13.29 14.51
C GLN A 112 22.37 13.70 15.49
N PHE A 113 23.62 13.33 15.22
CA PHE A 113 24.75 13.74 16.06
C PHE A 113 24.85 15.26 16.20
N HIS A 114 24.69 15.99 15.10
CA HIS A 114 24.75 17.45 15.12
C HIS A 114 23.57 18.06 15.88
N ARG A 115 22.36 17.52 15.69
CA ARG A 115 21.17 17.91 16.45
C ARG A 115 21.40 17.72 17.94
N ASP A 116 21.80 16.52 18.37
CA ASP A 116 22.01 16.18 19.78
C ASP A 116 23.06 17.08 20.43
N ARG A 117 24.14 17.40 19.68
CA ARG A 117 25.18 18.32 20.13
C ARG A 117 24.62 19.73 20.36
N VAL A 118 23.84 20.25 19.41
CA VAL A 118 23.24 21.59 19.53
C VAL A 118 22.19 21.61 20.66
N GLU A 119 21.36 20.58 20.78
CA GLU A 119 20.39 20.46 21.88
C GLU A 119 21.06 20.42 23.26
N LYS A 120 22.23 19.76 23.36
CA LYS A 120 23.03 19.79 24.58
C LYS A 120 23.54 21.21 24.88
N GLN A 121 24.10 21.90 23.88
CA GLN A 121 24.59 23.27 24.04
C GLN A 121 23.47 24.25 24.43
N ILE A 122 22.27 24.10 23.86
CA ILE A 122 21.09 24.88 24.24
C ILE A 122 20.74 24.63 25.71
N ARG A 123 20.66 23.36 26.15
CA ARG A 123 20.37 23.03 27.56
C ARG A 123 21.41 23.60 28.52
N GLU A 124 22.69 23.54 28.16
CA GLU A 124 23.77 24.14 28.96
C GLU A 124 23.62 25.68 29.05
N ALA A 125 23.32 26.34 27.94
CA ALA A 125 23.09 27.79 27.90
C ALA A 125 21.84 28.21 28.69
N GLU A 126 20.75 27.45 28.60
CA GLU A 126 19.53 27.65 29.39
C GLU A 126 19.79 27.48 30.89
N GLY A 127 20.58 26.46 31.27
CA GLY A 127 21.03 26.27 32.65
C GLY A 127 21.86 27.44 33.16
N ALA A 128 22.80 27.93 32.36
CA ALA A 128 23.59 29.12 32.69
C ALA A 128 22.71 30.37 32.84
N LYS A 129 21.73 30.56 31.96
CA LYS A 129 20.73 31.65 32.06
C LYS A 129 19.93 31.54 33.37
N GLN A 130 19.49 30.36 33.76
CA GLN A 130 18.79 30.17 35.04
C GLN A 130 19.69 30.51 36.24
N GLU A 131 20.97 30.16 36.19
CA GLU A 131 21.92 30.48 37.25
C GLU A 131 22.24 31.98 37.33
N LEU A 132 22.34 32.66 36.19
CA LEU A 132 22.42 34.14 36.15
C LEU A 132 21.18 34.78 36.77
N HIS A 133 19.99 34.28 36.47
CA HIS A 133 18.76 34.74 37.12
C HIS A 133 18.78 34.51 38.64
N ARG A 134 19.26 33.35 39.12
CA ARG A 134 19.34 33.05 40.56
C ARG A 134 20.36 33.91 41.29
N SER A 135 21.48 34.23 40.64
CA SER A 135 22.59 34.98 41.21
C SER A 135 22.44 36.50 41.07
N CYS A 136 21.50 36.97 40.24
CA CYS A 136 21.18 38.38 40.07
C CYS A 136 20.77 38.98 41.43
N ARG A 137 21.48 40.03 41.85
CA ARG A 137 21.24 40.72 43.13
C ARG A 137 20.32 41.93 42.99
N ASP A 138 19.96 42.30 41.77
CA ASP A 138 19.07 43.43 41.48
C ASP A 138 17.60 42.97 41.58
N PRO A 139 16.86 43.41 42.61
CA PRO A 139 15.47 43.01 42.81
C PRO A 139 14.52 43.56 41.73
N GLU A 140 14.85 44.68 41.07
CA GLU A 140 14.00 45.27 40.04
C GLU A 140 14.06 44.47 38.75
N LEU A 141 15.25 44.04 38.34
CA LEU A 141 15.44 43.19 37.16
C LEU A 141 14.76 41.83 37.35
N LEU A 142 14.82 41.26 38.56
CA LEU A 142 14.14 40.01 38.90
C LEU A 142 12.61 40.15 38.85
N ALA A 143 12.06 41.20 39.45
CA ALA A 143 10.62 41.46 39.42
C ALA A 143 10.11 41.68 37.99
N ARG A 144 10.89 42.39 37.17
CA ARG A 144 10.58 42.61 35.74
C ARG A 144 10.63 41.29 34.96
N ALA A 145 11.63 40.44 35.18
CA ALA A 145 11.70 39.12 34.56
C ALA A 145 10.49 38.24 34.89
N GLN A 146 10.10 38.19 36.17
CA GLN A 146 8.92 37.43 36.61
C GLN A 146 7.63 37.93 35.94
N THR A 147 7.47 39.25 35.86
CA THR A 147 6.32 39.88 35.21
C THR A 147 6.25 39.53 33.72
N ILE A 148 7.37 39.64 32.99
CA ILE A 148 7.41 39.31 31.56
C ILE A 148 7.17 37.80 31.36
N ARG A 149 7.68 36.94 32.24
CA ARG A 149 7.46 35.48 32.16
C ARG A 149 5.98 35.13 32.34
N GLY A 150 5.30 35.69 33.35
CA GLY A 150 3.87 35.49 33.53
C GLY A 150 3.06 35.95 32.31
N ALA A 151 3.41 37.11 31.73
CA ALA A 151 2.77 37.60 30.51
C ALA A 151 3.01 36.67 29.30
N ILE A 152 4.21 36.08 29.17
CA ILE A 152 4.51 35.09 28.14
C ILE A 152 3.62 33.84 28.31
N ASP A 153 3.49 33.33 29.53
CA ASP A 153 2.67 32.15 29.81
C ASP A 153 1.20 32.41 29.47
N ASP A 154 0.67 33.58 29.83
CA ASP A 154 -0.70 33.99 29.48
C ASP A 154 -0.92 34.06 27.96
N VAL A 155 0.00 34.69 27.23
CA VAL A 155 -0.07 34.80 25.76
C VAL A 155 0.10 33.44 25.10
N TYR A 156 0.90 32.53 25.67
CA TYR A 156 1.02 31.16 25.21
C TYR A 156 -0.30 30.40 25.34
N GLN A 157 -0.98 30.51 26.49
CA GLN A 157 -2.31 29.90 26.67
C GLN A 157 -3.33 30.46 25.67
N GLN A 158 -3.32 31.77 25.44
CA GLN A 158 -4.16 32.39 24.40
C GLN A 158 -3.84 31.84 23.01
N GLN A 159 -2.56 31.66 22.67
CA GLN A 159 -2.14 31.09 21.40
C GLN A 159 -2.71 29.67 21.21
N GLN A 160 -2.66 28.83 22.24
CA GLN A 160 -3.21 27.47 22.18
C GLN A 160 -4.73 27.47 22.02
N GLN A 161 -5.43 28.37 22.72
CA GLN A 161 -6.89 28.53 22.56
C GLN A 161 -7.27 28.94 21.14
N TRP A 162 -6.53 29.87 20.53
CA TRP A 162 -6.81 30.32 19.16
C TRP A 162 -6.44 29.28 18.11
N LYS A 163 -5.36 28.51 18.29
CA LYS A 163 -5.05 27.36 17.43
C LYS A 163 -6.19 26.35 17.43
N LYS A 164 -6.67 25.97 18.62
CA LYS A 164 -7.83 25.07 18.74
C LYS A 164 -9.07 25.63 18.04
N LYS A 165 -9.39 26.92 18.24
CA LYS A 165 -10.52 27.58 17.56
C LYS A 165 -10.38 27.58 16.03
N ILE A 166 -9.17 27.73 15.49
CA ILE A 166 -8.90 27.63 14.05
C ILE A 166 -9.21 26.22 13.54
N ASP A 167 -8.75 25.19 14.25
CA ASP A 167 -9.00 23.81 13.88
C ASP A 167 -10.51 23.48 13.93
N ASP A 168 -11.20 23.91 14.99
CA ASP A 168 -12.65 23.74 15.14
C ASP A 168 -13.42 24.46 14.00
N ASN A 169 -13.03 25.71 13.67
CA ASN A 169 -13.65 26.47 12.59
C ASN A 169 -13.36 25.86 11.21
N ARG A 170 -12.17 25.30 11.00
CA ARG A 170 -11.81 24.60 9.76
C ARG A 170 -12.66 23.34 9.58
N ALA A 171 -12.82 22.54 10.62
CA ALA A 171 -13.68 21.35 10.60
C ALA A 171 -15.16 21.72 10.34
N ALA A 172 -15.65 22.81 10.94
CA ALA A 172 -17.00 23.32 10.70
C ALA A 172 -17.19 23.78 9.25
N LEU A 173 -16.21 24.50 8.68
CA LEU A 173 -16.22 24.93 7.28
C LEU A 173 -16.24 23.75 6.33
N GLU A 174 -15.41 22.73 6.56
CA GLU A 174 -15.37 21.51 5.77
C GLU A 174 -16.72 20.78 5.81
N THR A 175 -17.30 20.63 7.00
CA THR A 175 -18.63 20.00 7.18
C THR A 175 -19.72 20.76 6.43
N ALA A 176 -19.74 22.10 6.51
CA ALA A 176 -20.71 22.93 5.81
C ALA A 176 -20.54 22.84 4.28
N THR A 177 -19.30 22.78 3.80
CA THR A 177 -18.97 22.65 2.38
C THR A 177 -19.46 21.31 1.82
N ILE A 178 -19.14 20.19 2.50
CA ILE A 178 -19.60 18.85 2.10
C ILE A 178 -21.14 18.77 2.08
N ARG A 179 -21.81 19.36 3.07
CA ARG A 179 -23.28 19.38 3.13
C ARG A 179 -23.89 20.17 1.97
N ASN A 180 -23.29 21.31 1.62
CA ASN A 180 -23.72 22.11 0.48
C ASN A 180 -23.56 21.35 -0.85
N GLU A 181 -22.42 20.69 -1.04
CA GLU A 181 -22.14 19.89 -2.24
C GLU A 181 -23.09 18.70 -2.37
N ARG A 182 -23.36 17.97 -1.28
CA ARG A 182 -24.27 16.82 -1.28
C ARG A 182 -25.72 17.17 -1.58
N THR A 183 -26.17 18.34 -1.13
CA THR A 183 -27.56 18.77 -1.32
C THR A 183 -27.75 19.54 -2.62
N ASN A 184 -26.69 20.09 -3.22
CA ASN A 184 -26.70 20.88 -4.45
C ASN A 184 -27.77 21.98 -4.47
N THR A 185 -28.10 22.52 -3.29
CA THR A 185 -29.23 23.44 -3.09
C THR A 185 -28.80 24.89 -2.89
N GLY A 186 -27.51 25.14 -2.63
CA GLY A 186 -27.02 26.47 -2.25
C GLY A 186 -27.53 26.96 -0.89
N LEU A 187 -28.36 26.18 -0.18
CA LEU A 187 -28.99 26.54 1.10
C LEU A 187 -27.98 26.79 2.22
N TYR A 188 -26.75 26.27 2.09
CA TYR A 188 -25.70 26.38 3.10
C TYR A 188 -24.63 27.43 2.75
N ALA A 189 -24.85 28.27 1.74
CA ALA A 189 -23.89 29.31 1.34
C ALA A 189 -23.63 30.31 2.47
N GLU A 190 -24.66 30.67 3.24
CA GLU A 190 -24.53 31.57 4.40
C GLU A 190 -23.74 30.92 5.54
N ASP A 191 -23.96 29.63 5.83
CA ASP A 191 -23.20 28.87 6.82
C ASP A 191 -21.70 28.78 6.45
N ILE A 192 -21.40 28.57 5.17
CA ILE A 192 -20.03 28.57 4.65
C ILE A 192 -19.39 29.96 4.81
N ALA A 193 -20.11 31.03 4.45
CA ALA A 193 -19.62 32.40 4.60
C ALA A 193 -19.35 32.75 6.07
N ASN A 194 -20.26 32.37 6.98
CA ASN A 194 -20.12 32.55 8.42
C ASN A 194 -18.94 31.75 8.99
N ALA A 195 -18.74 30.50 8.55
CA ALA A 195 -17.61 29.67 8.97
C ALA A 195 -16.27 30.25 8.49
N ARG A 196 -16.20 30.74 7.24
CA ARG A 196 -15.01 31.44 6.71
C ARG A 196 -14.69 32.70 7.49
N PHE A 197 -15.70 33.55 7.74
CA PHE A 197 -15.51 34.76 8.55
C PHE A 197 -14.96 34.46 9.95
N ARG A 198 -15.47 33.43 10.62
CA ARG A 198 -14.97 33.00 11.93
C ARG A 198 -13.53 32.48 11.86
N LEU A 199 -13.17 31.75 10.81
CA LEU A 199 -11.82 31.26 10.57
C LEU A 199 -10.83 32.42 10.33
N ASP A 200 -11.20 33.38 9.50
CA ASP A 200 -10.37 34.55 9.19
C ASP A 200 -10.16 35.43 10.42
N ASN A 201 -11.21 35.64 11.22
CA ASN A 201 -11.12 36.35 12.49
C ASN A 201 -10.20 35.61 13.49
N ALA A 202 -10.38 34.29 13.67
CA ALA A 202 -9.54 33.50 14.55
C ALA A 202 -8.06 33.49 14.11
N THR A 203 -7.79 33.44 12.80
CA THR A 203 -6.45 33.53 12.22
C THR A 203 -5.82 34.90 12.47
N SER A 204 -6.60 35.97 12.29
CA SER A 204 -6.15 37.34 12.59
C SER A 204 -5.81 37.52 14.06
N LYS A 205 -6.64 36.97 14.97
CA LYS A 205 -6.35 36.97 16.41
C LYS A 205 -5.13 36.15 16.79
N LEU A 206 -4.91 35.01 16.15
CA LEU A 206 -3.66 34.26 16.35
C LEU A 206 -2.43 35.07 15.91
N ALA A 207 -2.53 35.82 14.81
CA ALA A 207 -1.45 36.69 14.36
C ALA A 207 -1.17 37.84 15.34
N GLU A 208 -2.20 38.49 15.89
CA GLU A 208 -2.06 39.50 16.95
C GLU A 208 -1.36 38.93 18.18
N VAL A 209 -1.80 37.76 18.66
CA VAL A 209 -1.21 37.06 19.82
C VAL A 209 0.25 36.68 19.54
N ASN A 210 0.58 36.23 18.34
CA ASN A 210 1.97 35.94 17.94
C ASN A 210 2.84 37.20 17.94
N ALA A 211 2.31 38.32 17.46
CA ALA A 211 3.03 39.60 17.50
C ALA A 211 3.25 40.08 18.94
N GLN A 212 2.27 39.89 19.84
CA GLN A 212 2.44 40.17 21.26
C GLN A 212 3.50 39.26 21.90
N MET A 213 3.49 37.96 21.60
CA MET A 213 4.50 37.01 22.07
C MET A 213 5.91 37.44 21.65
N ALA A 214 6.09 37.82 20.37
CA ALA A 214 7.38 38.30 19.87
C ALA A 214 7.90 39.53 20.63
N ARG A 215 7.01 40.48 20.97
CA ARG A 215 7.36 41.66 21.76
C ARG A 215 7.79 41.29 23.19
N LEU A 216 7.09 40.36 23.82
CA LEU A 216 7.42 39.91 25.18
C LEU A 216 8.74 39.12 25.21
N VAL A 217 9.01 38.30 24.21
CA VAL A 217 10.30 37.60 24.05
C VAL A 217 11.44 38.61 23.90
N ALA A 218 11.29 39.61 23.03
CA ALA A 218 12.30 40.67 22.89
C ALA A 218 12.51 41.47 24.20
N ALA A 219 11.43 41.74 24.95
CA ALA A 219 11.53 42.40 26.25
C ALA A 219 12.26 41.52 27.29
N MET A 220 12.05 40.20 27.27
CA MET A 220 12.78 39.25 28.11
C MET A 220 14.27 39.23 27.75
N GLU A 221 14.62 39.19 26.45
CA GLU A 221 16.00 39.23 25.97
C GLU A 221 16.72 40.53 26.41
N ALA A 222 16.05 41.68 26.28
CA ALA A 222 16.59 42.95 26.76
C ALA A 222 16.82 42.95 28.28
N ASN A 223 15.93 42.32 29.05
CA ASN A 223 16.07 42.18 30.49
C ASN A 223 17.20 41.21 30.88
N ASP A 224 17.36 40.10 30.15
CA ASP A 224 18.46 39.16 30.32
C ASP A 224 19.81 39.83 30.01
N GLU A 225 19.87 40.67 28.99
CA GLU A 225 21.09 41.42 28.65
C GLU A 225 21.44 42.44 29.74
N ALA A 226 20.45 43.14 30.30
CA ALA A 226 20.67 44.02 31.45
C ALA A 226 21.20 43.24 32.67
N MET A 227 20.67 42.04 32.94
CA MET A 227 21.16 41.17 34.03
C MET A 227 22.60 40.69 33.84
N ARG A 228 23.11 40.59 32.60
CA ARG A 228 24.51 40.23 32.34
C ARG A 228 25.49 41.35 32.68
N GLN A 229 25.02 42.59 32.71
CA GLN A 229 25.84 43.79 32.90
C GLN A 229 25.94 44.22 34.37
N VAL A 230 25.24 43.53 35.29
CA VAL A 230 25.19 43.78 36.74
C VAL A 230 25.92 42.69 37.50
#